data_AF-A0A953Y726-F1
#
_entry.id   AF-A0A953Y726-F1
#
_cell.length_a   1.000
_cell.length_b   1.000
_cell.length_c   1.000
_cell.angle_alpha   90.00
_cell.angle_beta   90.00
_cell.angle_gamma   90.00
#
_symmetry.space_group_name_H-M   'P 1'
#
loop_
_entity.id
_entity.type
_entity.pdbx_description
1 polymer ?
#
loop_
_entity_poly.entity_id
_entity_poly.type
_entity_poly.pdbx_seq_one_letter_code
_entity_poly.pdbx_strand_id
1 'polypeptide(L)'
;MNDPQARRRTVAREDLVLFINACFACTRQNEFYSDAAGQAVSIGFLHEYILGNYRPLYARTLATGINHFNQAQIVFQLLRSGRETPAEFRAEENALIRAALAGLPPQRVYRLFTRLRRARVNNRRARATIRDYLASRPDPAFHAIKYRSKLNAASAHAHLKLDVDLRAFLFRPGGDHTYTTPLLRTFREAHYSQKALYELPFTVAEGLAQKHEIPREVFLKKIEPRLTQAERLRLQQAAQRSKGVNVEVDLTRAPLTKLALYLLSRPLAEREARREEYGEALVAAAGRALRRAPARLGKVAAILDRSYSASGSSEKRRRPLGVALAASTLLRRAARDYRALWTPACSDELLVQPGGQTNLADPLLDALEWGAELIVIVSDGFENDPPGAVAQLLAAYRRFLDPERAVSVIHVNPVFDARNYEPRVLGAGIPTVGVRDAEDLPTMLGFARFVDGSAELPELEAYLQARVRGFVGGGA
;
A
#
# COMPACT_ATOMS: atom_id res chain seq x y z
N MET A 1 41.97 -7.92 -7.86
CA MET A 1 42.29 -6.48 -7.75
C MET A 1 40.96 -5.74 -7.76
N ASN A 2 40.46 -5.29 -6.59
CA ASN A 2 39.11 -4.74 -6.43
C ASN A 2 39.00 -3.37 -7.11
N ASP A 3 38.25 -3.28 -8.21
CA ASP A 3 37.88 -1.99 -8.82
C ASP A 3 37.03 -1.18 -7.82
N PRO A 4 37.51 -0.01 -7.34
CA PRO A 4 36.75 0.85 -6.44
C PRO A 4 35.42 1.32 -7.02
N GLN A 5 35.30 1.44 -8.35
CA GLN A 5 34.06 1.83 -9.01
C GLN A 5 33.05 0.69 -9.00
N ALA A 6 33.47 -0.55 -9.28
CA ALA A 6 32.62 -1.73 -9.15
C ALA A 6 32.06 -1.84 -7.72
N ARG A 7 32.91 -1.71 -6.69
CA ARG A 7 32.45 -1.78 -5.29
C ARG A 7 31.42 -0.70 -4.95
N ARG A 8 31.60 0.54 -5.45
CA ARG A 8 30.62 1.63 -5.28
C ARG A 8 29.28 1.30 -5.94
N ARG A 9 29.29 0.70 -7.13
CA ARG A 9 28.06 0.29 -7.83
C ARG A 9 27.32 -0.81 -7.08
N THR A 10 28.05 -1.78 -6.52
CA THR A 10 27.46 -2.84 -5.68
C THR A 10 26.77 -2.26 -4.44
N VAL A 11 27.45 -1.37 -3.70
CA VAL A 11 26.89 -0.72 -2.51
C VAL A 11 25.65 0.10 -2.88
N ALA A 12 25.71 0.89 -3.96
CA ALA A 12 24.57 1.68 -4.41
C ALA A 12 23.35 0.80 -4.78
N ARG A 13 23.58 -0.35 -5.42
CA ARG A 13 22.52 -1.32 -5.71
C ARG A 13 21.91 -1.86 -4.43
N GLU A 14 22.73 -2.34 -3.50
CA GLU A 14 22.29 -2.91 -2.21
C GLU A 14 21.48 -1.89 -1.41
N ASP A 15 21.97 -0.66 -1.30
CA ASP A 15 21.30 0.47 -0.64
C ASP A 15 19.91 0.73 -1.23
N LEU A 16 19.78 0.73 -2.56
CA LEU A 16 18.51 0.97 -3.25
C LEU A 16 17.53 -0.18 -3.08
N VAL A 17 18.02 -1.42 -3.19
CA VAL A 17 17.21 -2.61 -3.02
C VAL A 17 16.65 -2.65 -1.60
N LEU A 18 17.50 -2.44 -0.59
CA LEU A 18 17.12 -2.32 0.81
C LEU A 18 16.04 -1.26 1.00
N PHE A 19 16.23 -0.07 0.43
CA PHE A 19 15.29 1.04 0.57
C PHE A 19 13.94 0.77 -0.10
N ILE A 20 13.94 0.24 -1.32
CA ILE A 20 12.70 -0.12 -2.03
C ILE A 20 11.96 -1.18 -1.23
N ASN A 21 12.67 -2.20 -0.75
CA ASN A 21 12.12 -3.27 0.07
C ASN A 21 11.42 -2.73 1.34
N ALA A 22 12.13 -1.86 2.06
CA ALA A 22 11.59 -1.17 3.22
C ALA A 22 10.37 -0.29 2.87
N CYS A 23 10.39 0.38 1.71
CA CYS A 23 9.29 1.22 1.26
C CYS A 23 8.01 0.45 0.91
N PHE A 24 8.10 -0.82 0.55
CA PHE A 24 6.91 -1.66 0.35
C PHE A 24 6.32 -2.09 1.69
N ALA A 25 7.13 -2.64 2.60
CA ALA A 25 6.66 -3.21 3.86
C ALA A 25 6.32 -2.16 4.94
N CYS A 26 7.13 -1.11 5.10
CA CYS A 26 6.98 -0.16 6.21
C CYS A 26 5.79 0.77 6.03
N THR A 27 4.87 0.77 7.01
CA THR A 27 3.61 1.55 6.96
C THR A 27 3.42 2.50 8.14
N ARG A 28 4.35 2.52 9.10
CA ARG A 28 4.28 3.31 10.34
C ARG A 28 3.04 2.98 11.17
N GLN A 29 2.76 1.69 11.26
CA GLN A 29 1.67 1.09 12.05
C GLN A 29 2.28 -0.04 12.88
N ASN A 30 1.64 -0.38 14.00
CA ASN A 30 2.15 -1.46 14.85
C ASN A 30 2.09 -2.81 14.12
N GLU A 31 3.17 -3.59 14.20
CA GLU A 31 3.24 -4.99 13.78
C GLU A 31 3.23 -5.90 15.00
N PHE A 32 3.26 -7.22 14.78
CA PHE A 32 3.27 -8.20 15.86
C PHE A 32 4.55 -8.10 16.72
N TYR A 33 5.71 -7.85 16.09
CA TYR A 33 7.01 -7.76 16.77
C TYR A 33 7.63 -6.35 16.81
N SER A 34 7.03 -5.35 16.14
CA SER A 34 7.59 -3.99 16.06
C SER A 34 6.52 -2.90 16.26
N ASP A 35 6.91 -1.77 16.85
CA ASP A 35 6.01 -0.65 17.14
C ASP A 35 6.13 0.49 16.11
N ALA A 36 5.10 1.33 16.04
CA ALA A 36 5.04 2.42 15.06
C ALA A 36 6.13 3.48 15.25
N ALA A 37 6.66 3.63 16.47
CA ALA A 37 7.73 4.58 16.79
C ALA A 37 9.08 4.10 16.22
N GLY A 38 9.45 2.84 16.49
CA GLY A 38 10.65 2.22 15.94
C GLY A 38 10.64 2.23 14.41
N GLN A 39 9.51 1.86 13.80
CA GLN A 39 9.37 1.93 12.34
C GLN A 39 9.61 3.33 11.77
N ALA A 40 9.12 4.37 12.45
CA ALA A 40 9.25 5.76 11.99
C ALA A 40 10.70 6.25 12.01
N VAL A 41 11.48 5.84 13.01
CA VAL A 41 12.91 6.18 13.11
C VAL A 41 13.68 5.46 12.00
N SER A 42 13.48 4.14 11.87
CA SER A 42 14.22 3.32 10.90
C SER A 42 13.99 3.75 9.45
N ILE A 43 12.72 3.91 9.05
CA ILE A 43 12.41 4.36 7.70
C ILE A 43 12.82 5.82 7.46
N GLY A 44 12.79 6.65 8.52
CA GLY A 44 13.23 8.04 8.48
C GLY A 44 14.71 8.15 8.13
N PHE A 45 15.55 7.36 8.80
CA PHE A 45 16.98 7.26 8.51
C PHE A 45 17.24 6.84 7.06
N LEU A 46 16.59 5.76 6.59
CA LEU A 46 16.76 5.30 5.20
C LEU A 46 16.37 6.39 4.19
N HIS A 47 15.29 7.12 4.43
CA HIS A 47 14.90 8.21 3.54
C HIS A 47 15.97 9.31 3.45
N GLU A 48 16.58 9.69 4.58
CA GLU A 48 17.62 10.73 4.61
C GLU A 48 18.92 10.23 3.98
N TYR A 49 19.32 8.99 4.28
CA TYR A 49 20.51 8.36 3.72
C TYR A 49 20.44 8.24 2.19
N ILE A 50 19.35 7.69 1.65
CA ILE A 50 19.21 7.49 0.20
C ILE A 50 19.03 8.82 -0.53
N LEU A 51 18.33 9.79 0.07
CA LEU A 51 18.21 11.12 -0.53
C LEU A 51 19.56 11.84 -0.60
N GLY A 52 20.39 11.73 0.45
CA GLY A 52 21.70 12.37 0.51
C GLY A 52 22.69 11.79 -0.49
N ASN A 53 22.64 10.48 -0.75
CA ASN A 53 23.59 9.80 -1.62
C ASN A 53 23.09 9.60 -3.06
N TYR A 54 21.78 9.38 -3.26
CA TYR A 54 21.22 8.89 -4.52
C TYR A 54 19.91 9.60 -4.90
N ARG A 55 19.87 10.93 -4.89
CA ARG A 55 18.65 11.73 -5.13
C ARG A 55 17.83 11.33 -6.38
N PRO A 56 18.43 11.13 -7.58
CA PRO A 56 17.66 10.72 -8.75
C PRO A 56 16.94 9.40 -8.52
N LEU A 57 17.65 8.41 -7.98
CA LEU A 57 17.13 7.07 -7.70
C LEU A 57 16.06 7.12 -6.60
N TYR A 58 16.29 7.92 -5.55
CA TYR A 58 15.31 8.21 -4.51
C TYR A 58 13.98 8.73 -5.09
N ALA A 59 14.04 9.71 -6.00
CA ALA A 59 12.84 10.24 -6.64
C ALA A 59 12.15 9.20 -7.54
N ARG A 60 12.93 8.41 -8.31
CA ARG A 60 12.40 7.37 -9.20
C ARG A 60 11.69 6.24 -8.45
N THR A 61 11.98 6.01 -7.16
CA THR A 61 11.21 5.07 -6.34
C THR A 61 9.73 5.43 -6.22
N LEU A 62 9.32 6.69 -6.49
CA LEU A 62 7.90 7.05 -6.59
C LEU A 62 7.16 6.24 -7.67
N ALA A 63 7.86 5.81 -8.72
CA ALA A 63 7.30 5.09 -9.86
C ALA A 63 7.23 3.57 -9.66
N THR A 64 7.76 3.02 -8.55
CA THR A 64 7.85 1.57 -8.37
C THR A 64 6.59 0.95 -7.77
N GLY A 65 5.66 1.77 -7.28
CA GLY A 65 4.43 1.30 -6.64
C GLY A 65 4.50 1.25 -5.11
N ILE A 66 5.48 1.92 -4.49
CA ILE A 66 5.59 2.01 -3.03
C ILE A 66 4.32 2.56 -2.38
N ASN A 67 4.14 2.28 -1.10
CA ASN A 67 2.92 2.66 -0.41
C ASN A 67 2.75 4.18 -0.22
N HIS A 68 1.51 4.62 -0.01
CA HIS A 68 1.16 6.05 0.15
C HIS A 68 1.91 6.79 1.26
N PHE A 69 2.31 6.08 2.33
CA PHE A 69 3.09 6.71 3.40
C PHE A 69 4.47 7.11 2.88
N ASN A 70 5.18 6.17 2.24
CA ASN A 70 6.50 6.41 1.68
C ASN A 70 6.45 7.39 0.48
N GLN A 71 5.44 7.31 -0.39
CA GLN A 71 5.23 8.34 -1.43
C GLN A 71 5.16 9.75 -0.83
N ALA A 72 4.35 9.94 0.23
CA ALA A 72 4.22 11.24 0.88
C ALA A 72 5.51 11.68 1.61
N GLN A 73 6.28 10.74 2.16
CA GLN A 73 7.60 11.04 2.75
C GLN A 73 8.59 11.52 1.70
N ILE A 74 8.69 10.81 0.57
CA ILE A 74 9.59 11.17 -0.53
C ILE A 74 9.24 12.54 -1.07
N VAL A 75 7.97 12.81 -1.38
CA VAL A 75 7.54 14.14 -1.85
C VAL A 75 7.86 15.22 -0.81
N PHE A 76 7.64 14.94 0.48
CA PHE A 76 8.00 15.88 1.54
C PHE A 76 9.50 16.21 1.54
N GLN A 77 10.36 15.19 1.54
CA GLN A 77 11.81 15.39 1.61
C GLN A 77 12.35 16.05 0.34
N LEU A 78 11.89 15.64 -0.84
CA LEU A 78 12.28 16.25 -2.12
C LEU A 78 11.92 17.74 -2.19
N LEU A 79 10.75 18.13 -1.69
CA LEU A 79 10.34 19.53 -1.63
C LEU A 79 11.10 20.31 -0.55
N ARG A 80 11.42 19.68 0.58
CA ARG A 80 12.20 20.28 1.67
C ARG A 80 13.62 20.59 1.21
N SER A 81 14.30 19.66 0.56
CA SER A 81 15.66 19.83 0.01
C SER A 81 15.66 20.28 -1.46
N GLY A 82 14.61 20.95 -1.92
CA GLY A 82 14.47 21.31 -3.33
C GLY A 82 15.54 22.25 -3.90
N ARG A 83 16.40 22.84 -3.05
CA ARG A 83 17.57 23.64 -3.46
C ARG A 83 18.71 22.77 -3.99
N GLU A 84 18.82 21.54 -3.52
CA GLU A 84 19.88 20.58 -3.87
C GLU A 84 19.56 19.80 -5.15
N THR A 85 18.43 20.08 -5.82
CA THR A 85 18.03 19.37 -7.04
C THR A 85 18.92 19.79 -8.23
N PRO A 86 19.64 18.84 -8.86
CA PRO A 86 20.40 19.10 -10.08
C PRO A 86 19.52 19.70 -11.18
N ALA A 87 20.07 20.61 -11.98
CA ALA A 87 19.30 21.34 -12.99
C ALA A 87 18.71 20.40 -14.06
N GLU A 88 19.52 19.44 -14.53
CA GLU A 88 19.15 18.42 -15.52
C GLU A 88 18.02 17.51 -15.04
N PHE A 89 18.00 17.14 -13.76
CA PHE A 89 17.03 16.20 -13.20
C PHE A 89 15.74 16.90 -12.70
N ARG A 90 15.72 18.23 -12.63
CA ARG A 90 14.63 18.99 -12.03
C ARG A 90 13.29 18.78 -12.72
N ALA A 91 13.28 18.63 -14.04
CA ALA A 91 12.06 18.40 -14.82
C ALA A 91 11.45 17.03 -14.49
N GLU A 92 12.29 15.98 -14.50
CA GLU A 92 11.89 14.62 -14.16
C GLU A 92 11.38 14.54 -12.71
N GLU A 93 12.10 15.11 -11.75
CA GLU A 93 11.71 15.11 -10.34
C GLU A 93 10.35 15.81 -10.12
N ASN A 94 10.08 16.90 -10.83
CA ASN A 94 8.78 17.57 -10.77
C ASN A 94 7.65 16.75 -11.39
N ALA A 95 7.92 16.05 -12.50
CA ALA A 95 6.94 15.17 -13.12
C ALA A 95 6.58 14.00 -12.20
N LEU A 96 7.58 13.38 -11.56
CA LEU A 96 7.40 12.32 -10.58
C LEU A 96 6.58 12.77 -9.38
N ILE A 97 6.87 13.95 -8.82
CA ILE A 97 6.09 14.51 -7.71
C ILE A 97 4.64 14.74 -8.13
N ARG A 98 4.38 15.30 -9.32
CA ARG A 98 3.01 15.54 -9.81
C ARG A 98 2.24 14.24 -9.99
N ALA A 99 2.85 13.24 -10.64
CA ALA A 99 2.24 11.92 -10.83
C ALA A 99 1.93 11.24 -9.48
N ALA A 100 2.87 11.29 -8.53
CA ALA A 100 2.66 10.75 -7.18
C ALA A 100 1.52 11.45 -6.44
N LEU A 101 1.46 12.78 -6.48
CA LEU A 101 0.37 13.53 -5.85
C LEU A 101 -0.98 13.25 -6.51
N ALA A 102 -1.02 13.06 -7.84
CA ALA A 102 -2.24 12.72 -8.56
C ALA A 102 -2.80 11.35 -8.15
N GLY A 103 -1.94 10.35 -7.94
CA GLY A 103 -2.33 9.01 -7.49
C GLY A 103 -2.67 8.92 -6.00
N LEU A 104 -2.19 9.85 -5.16
CA LEU A 104 -2.45 9.83 -3.73
C LEU A 104 -3.91 10.21 -3.39
N PRO A 105 -4.53 9.56 -2.38
CA PRO A 105 -5.83 9.99 -1.89
C PRO A 105 -5.77 11.43 -1.34
N PRO A 106 -6.78 12.29 -1.62
CA PRO A 106 -6.74 13.71 -1.27
C PRO A 106 -6.42 13.99 0.20
N GLN A 107 -6.98 13.20 1.12
CA GLN A 107 -6.72 13.33 2.55
C GLN A 107 -5.24 13.14 2.92
N ARG A 108 -4.49 12.33 2.17
CA ARG A 108 -3.05 12.10 2.37
C ARG A 108 -2.25 13.27 1.82
N VAL A 109 -2.61 13.80 0.66
CA VAL A 109 -2.00 15.01 0.08
C VAL A 109 -2.19 16.22 1.00
N TYR A 110 -3.40 16.43 1.52
CA TYR A 110 -3.64 17.53 2.46
C TYR A 110 -2.84 17.38 3.77
N ARG A 111 -2.65 16.14 4.27
CA ARG A 111 -1.78 15.90 5.43
C ARG A 111 -0.33 16.26 5.11
N LEU A 112 0.15 15.93 3.92
CA LEU A 112 1.47 16.35 3.43
C LEU A 112 1.59 17.88 3.37
N PHE A 113 0.60 18.59 2.83
CA PHE A 113 0.62 20.06 2.79
C PHE A 113 0.62 20.70 4.18
N THR A 114 -0.19 20.16 5.12
CA THR A 114 -0.13 20.60 6.51
C THR A 114 1.25 20.37 7.12
N ARG A 115 1.91 19.26 6.78
CA ARG A 115 3.27 18.97 7.24
C ARG A 115 4.29 19.95 6.64
N LEU A 116 4.21 20.26 5.35
CA LEU A 116 5.05 21.29 4.70
C LEU A 116 4.91 22.65 5.39
N ARG A 117 3.66 23.04 5.70
CA ARG A 117 3.38 24.27 6.46
C ARG A 117 4.03 24.26 7.84
N ARG A 118 3.84 23.18 8.61
CA ARG A 118 4.44 23.03 9.95
C ARG A 118 5.96 23.08 9.91
N ALA A 119 6.57 22.47 8.89
CA ALA A 119 8.01 22.50 8.64
C ALA A 119 8.50 23.81 8.00
N ARG A 120 7.62 24.80 7.79
CA ARG A 120 7.90 26.09 7.16
C ARG A 120 8.55 25.96 5.76
N VAL A 121 8.26 24.89 5.04
CA VAL A 121 8.75 24.66 3.67
C VAL A 121 7.84 25.41 2.70
N ASN A 122 8.25 26.64 2.32
CA ASN A 122 7.49 27.51 1.42
C ASN A 122 8.30 28.02 0.21
N ASN A 123 9.20 27.18 -0.32
CA ASN A 123 9.98 27.55 -1.50
C ASN A 123 9.09 27.64 -2.77
N ARG A 124 9.59 28.30 -3.82
CA ARG A 124 8.85 28.49 -5.11
C ARG A 124 8.30 27.17 -5.65
N ARG A 125 9.07 26.09 -5.48
CA ARG A 125 8.71 24.75 -5.94
C ARG A 125 7.54 24.15 -5.15
N ALA A 126 7.59 24.19 -3.82
CA ALA A 126 6.50 23.73 -2.97
C ALA A 126 5.20 24.51 -3.25
N ARG A 127 5.27 25.83 -3.45
CA ARG A 127 4.11 26.65 -3.84
C ARG A 127 3.54 26.24 -5.18
N ALA A 128 4.40 26.05 -6.19
CA ALA A 128 3.99 25.58 -7.51
C ALA A 128 3.33 24.21 -7.43
N THR A 129 3.92 23.26 -6.70
CA THR A 129 3.36 21.92 -6.52
C THR A 129 1.97 21.95 -5.86
N ILE A 130 1.78 22.75 -4.81
CA ILE A 130 0.47 22.89 -4.15
C ILE A 130 -0.56 23.50 -5.11
N ARG A 131 -0.18 24.57 -5.81
CA ARG A 131 -1.03 25.22 -6.81
C ARG A 131 -1.46 24.24 -7.90
N ASP A 132 -0.50 23.57 -8.53
CA ASP A 132 -0.74 22.69 -9.67
C ASP A 132 -1.63 21.50 -9.24
N TYR A 133 -1.40 20.92 -8.06
CA TYR A 133 -2.25 19.85 -7.53
C TYR A 133 -3.70 20.30 -7.29
N LEU A 134 -3.90 21.50 -6.74
CA LEU A 134 -5.24 22.03 -6.48
C LEU A 134 -5.95 22.43 -7.77
N ALA A 135 -5.23 22.99 -8.73
CA ALA A 135 -5.76 23.32 -10.06
C ALA A 135 -6.15 22.06 -10.85
N SER A 136 -5.48 20.92 -10.63
CA SER A 136 -5.80 19.67 -11.30
C SER A 136 -7.02 18.93 -10.72
N ARG A 137 -7.69 19.46 -9.68
CA ARG A 137 -8.82 18.77 -9.06
C ARG A 137 -10.11 19.04 -9.85
N PRO A 138 -10.88 17.98 -10.19
CA PRO A 138 -12.09 18.15 -11.01
C PRO A 138 -13.20 18.91 -10.27
N ASP A 139 -13.29 18.77 -8.94
CA ASP A 139 -14.29 19.46 -8.12
C ASP A 139 -13.65 20.17 -6.92
N PRO A 140 -13.26 21.45 -7.08
CA PRO A 140 -12.73 22.27 -6.00
C PRO A 140 -13.74 22.51 -4.85
N ALA A 141 -15.04 22.54 -5.15
CA ALA A 141 -16.09 22.81 -4.17
C ALA A 141 -16.26 21.63 -3.19
N PHE A 142 -16.24 20.41 -3.71
CA PHE A 142 -16.24 19.19 -2.90
C PHE A 142 -15.05 19.18 -1.92
N HIS A 143 -13.87 19.55 -2.42
CA HIS A 143 -12.66 19.64 -1.59
C HIS A 143 -12.79 20.73 -0.52
N ALA A 144 -13.39 21.87 -0.85
CA ALA A 144 -13.61 22.96 0.10
C ALA A 144 -14.54 22.55 1.24
N ILE A 145 -15.61 21.80 0.95
CA ILE A 145 -16.54 21.33 1.98
C ILE A 145 -15.91 20.20 2.82
N LYS A 146 -15.34 19.19 2.16
CA LYS A 146 -14.83 17.98 2.86
C LYS A 146 -13.53 18.23 3.62
N TYR A 147 -12.67 19.11 3.12
CA TYR A 147 -11.33 19.35 3.65
C TYR A 147 -11.07 20.82 4.01
N ARG A 148 -12.12 21.57 4.32
CA ARG A 148 -12.13 23.03 4.54
C ARG A 148 -10.88 23.59 5.23
N SER A 149 -10.61 23.15 6.46
CA SER A 149 -9.49 23.66 7.25
C SER A 149 -8.12 23.41 6.61
N LYS A 150 -7.98 22.26 5.94
CA LYS A 150 -6.74 21.87 5.25
C LYS A 150 -6.57 22.61 3.93
N LEU A 151 -7.67 22.83 3.20
CA LEU A 151 -7.65 23.61 1.96
C LEU A 151 -7.36 25.09 2.24
N ASN A 152 -8.00 25.69 3.25
CA ASN A 152 -7.70 27.05 3.71
C ASN A 152 -6.21 27.19 4.04
N ALA A 153 -5.69 26.29 4.90
CA ALA A 153 -4.29 26.26 5.29
C ALA A 153 -3.32 26.13 4.10
N ALA A 154 -3.61 25.24 3.16
CA ALA A 154 -2.78 25.04 1.98
C ALA A 154 -2.80 26.25 1.04
N SER A 155 -3.98 26.86 0.87
CA SER A 155 -4.16 28.04 0.01
C SER A 155 -3.44 29.27 0.58
N ALA A 156 -3.55 29.48 1.89
CA ALA A 156 -2.83 30.52 2.61
C ALA A 156 -1.31 30.30 2.52
N HIS A 157 -0.83 29.08 2.76
CA HIS A 157 0.59 28.74 2.69
C HIS A 157 1.18 28.95 1.30
N ALA A 158 0.46 28.57 0.25
CA ALA A 158 0.92 28.69 -1.13
C ALA A 158 0.60 30.04 -1.81
N HIS A 159 -0.07 30.95 -1.10
CA HIS A 159 -0.47 32.29 -1.60
C HIS A 159 -1.33 32.19 -2.87
N LEU A 160 -2.32 31.29 -2.87
CA LEU A 160 -3.11 31.00 -4.06
C LEU A 160 -4.17 32.08 -4.32
N LYS A 161 -4.35 32.42 -5.60
CA LYS A 161 -5.51 33.18 -6.07
C LYS A 161 -6.68 32.22 -6.24
N LEU A 162 -7.65 32.30 -5.35
CA LEU A 162 -8.88 31.49 -5.40
C LEU A 162 -10.00 32.26 -6.08
N ASP A 163 -10.92 31.51 -6.70
CA ASP A 163 -12.21 32.00 -7.15
C ASP A 163 -12.98 32.71 -6.02
N VAL A 164 -13.87 33.64 -6.38
CA VAL A 164 -14.62 34.48 -5.45
C VAL A 164 -15.42 33.63 -4.46
N ASP A 165 -16.14 32.61 -4.93
CA ASP A 165 -16.97 31.74 -4.09
C ASP A 165 -16.11 30.94 -3.10
N LEU A 166 -15.03 30.32 -3.59
CA LEU A 166 -14.13 29.54 -2.77
C LEU A 166 -13.39 30.41 -1.74
N ARG A 167 -13.02 31.64 -2.12
CA ARG A 167 -12.37 32.59 -1.22
C ARG A 167 -13.31 33.02 -0.11
N ALA A 168 -14.55 33.38 -0.44
CA ALA A 168 -15.58 33.72 0.54
C ALA A 168 -15.83 32.53 1.47
N PHE A 169 -16.01 31.33 0.91
CA PHE A 169 -16.26 30.13 1.69
C PHE A 169 -15.11 29.79 2.66
N LEU A 170 -13.86 29.87 2.22
CA LEU A 170 -12.72 29.44 3.04
C LEU A 170 -12.27 30.49 4.06
N PHE A 171 -12.32 31.78 3.73
CA PHE A 171 -11.72 32.84 4.54
C PHE A 171 -12.75 33.78 5.21
N ARG A 172 -14.01 33.77 4.77
CA ARG A 172 -15.10 34.57 5.36
C ARG A 172 -16.29 33.68 5.75
N PRO A 173 -16.11 32.73 6.69
CA PRO A 173 -17.21 31.91 7.17
C PRO A 173 -18.36 32.77 7.69
N GLY A 174 -19.58 32.54 7.21
CA GLY A 174 -20.78 33.22 7.73
C GLY A 174 -21.05 34.62 7.19
N GLY A 175 -20.29 35.10 6.18
CA GLY A 175 -20.61 36.36 5.51
C GLY A 175 -21.82 36.24 4.56
N ASP A 176 -22.37 37.39 4.17
CA ASP A 176 -23.54 37.52 3.27
C ASP A 176 -23.24 37.22 1.79
N HIS A 177 -22.28 36.34 1.53
CA HIS A 177 -21.91 35.97 0.17
C HIS A 177 -22.92 35.00 -0.44
N THR A 178 -23.47 35.36 -1.60
CA THR A 178 -24.32 34.49 -2.41
C THR A 178 -23.43 33.59 -3.26
N TYR A 179 -23.40 32.29 -2.93
CA TYR A 179 -22.63 31.30 -3.68
C TYR A 179 -23.30 30.98 -5.02
N THR A 180 -22.57 31.16 -6.11
CA THR A 180 -22.99 30.69 -7.45
C THR A 180 -22.78 29.18 -7.61
N THR A 181 -21.79 28.63 -6.91
CA THR A 181 -21.45 27.21 -6.93
C THR A 181 -22.53 26.38 -6.24
N PRO A 182 -23.22 25.45 -6.95
CA PRO A 182 -24.36 24.72 -6.39
C PRO A 182 -24.06 23.99 -5.08
N LEU A 183 -22.92 23.29 -5.01
CA LEU A 183 -22.57 22.49 -3.83
C LEU A 183 -22.29 23.34 -2.59
N LEU A 184 -21.69 24.53 -2.75
CA LEU A 184 -21.45 25.46 -1.63
C LEU A 184 -22.76 26.07 -1.13
N ARG A 185 -23.69 26.34 -2.05
CA ARG A 185 -25.05 26.79 -1.72
C ARG A 185 -25.82 25.71 -0.97
N THR A 186 -25.87 24.47 -1.47
CA THR A 186 -26.51 23.33 -0.78
C THR A 186 -25.91 23.11 0.61
N PHE A 187 -24.59 23.27 0.76
CA PHE A 187 -23.96 23.17 2.08
C PHE A 187 -24.43 24.27 3.05
N ARG A 188 -24.57 25.52 2.58
CA ARG A 188 -25.13 26.61 3.39
C ARG A 188 -26.59 26.33 3.76
N GLU A 189 -27.40 25.88 2.81
CA GLU A 189 -28.81 25.52 3.03
C GLU A 189 -28.95 24.36 4.02
N ALA A 190 -28.10 23.34 3.94
CA ALA A 190 -28.11 22.18 4.83
C ALA A 190 -27.83 22.53 6.30
N HIS A 191 -27.29 23.71 6.61
CA HIS A 191 -27.18 24.19 7.99
C HIS A 191 -28.52 24.58 8.62
N TYR A 192 -29.53 24.86 7.79
CA TYR A 192 -30.86 25.31 8.19
C TYR A 192 -31.98 24.34 7.79
N SER A 193 -31.78 23.54 6.73
CA SER A 193 -32.77 22.57 6.20
C SER A 193 -32.24 21.14 6.24
N GLN A 194 -33.05 20.23 6.79
CA GLN A 194 -32.75 18.80 6.82
C GLN A 194 -32.83 18.15 5.43
N LYS A 195 -33.58 18.72 4.47
CA LYS A 195 -33.72 18.15 3.13
C LYS A 195 -32.41 18.25 2.33
N ALA A 196 -31.78 19.42 2.36
CA ALA A 196 -30.53 19.71 1.65
C ALA A 196 -29.34 18.88 2.17
N LEU A 197 -29.43 18.32 3.38
CA LEU A 197 -28.41 17.46 3.97
C LEU A 197 -28.15 16.19 3.15
N TYR A 198 -29.20 15.57 2.61
CA TYR A 198 -29.08 14.33 1.83
C TYR A 198 -28.50 14.56 0.43
N GLU A 199 -28.41 15.83 0.00
CA GLU A 199 -27.73 16.24 -1.22
C GLU A 199 -26.22 16.44 -1.04
N LEU A 200 -25.70 16.28 0.18
CA LEU A 200 -24.28 16.37 0.47
C LEU A 200 -23.58 15.00 0.46
N PRO A 201 -22.23 14.98 0.34
CA PRO A 201 -21.45 13.76 0.51
C PRO A 201 -21.61 13.17 1.92
N PHE A 202 -21.62 11.84 2.03
CA PHE A 202 -21.87 11.10 3.28
C PHE A 202 -21.11 11.67 4.49
N THR A 203 -19.78 11.80 4.41
CA THR A 203 -18.96 12.25 5.55
C THR A 203 -19.26 13.69 6.00
N VAL A 204 -19.79 14.52 5.10
CA VAL A 204 -20.17 15.90 5.40
C VAL A 204 -21.56 15.91 6.01
N ALA A 205 -22.48 15.16 5.39
CA ALA A 205 -23.85 14.99 5.84
C ALA A 205 -23.93 14.39 7.25
N GLU A 206 -23.05 13.45 7.60
CA GLU A 206 -22.98 12.82 8.92
C GLU A 206 -22.74 13.85 10.04
N GLY A 207 -21.82 14.80 9.84
CA GLY A 207 -21.57 15.86 10.81
C GLY A 207 -22.73 16.84 10.97
N LEU A 208 -23.43 17.14 9.87
CA LEU A 208 -24.63 17.99 9.91
C LEU A 208 -25.85 17.25 10.48
N ALA A 209 -25.92 15.92 10.33
CA ALA A 209 -27.02 15.11 10.85
C ALA A 209 -27.00 15.11 12.38
N GLN A 210 -25.80 15.08 12.96
CA GLN A 210 -25.61 15.25 14.41
C GLN A 210 -26.11 16.62 14.89
N LYS A 211 -25.83 17.68 14.12
CA LYS A 211 -26.32 19.04 14.44
C LYS A 211 -27.85 19.13 14.41
N HIS A 212 -28.49 18.43 13.48
CA HIS A 212 -29.95 18.38 13.36
C HIS A 212 -30.60 17.29 14.24
N GLU A 213 -29.83 16.64 15.12
CA GLU A 213 -30.29 15.59 16.04
C GLU A 213 -31.02 14.43 15.33
N ILE A 214 -30.63 14.14 14.08
CA ILE A 214 -31.25 13.05 13.30
C ILE A 214 -30.74 11.70 13.82
N PRO A 215 -31.63 10.75 14.17
CA PRO A 215 -31.21 9.41 14.58
C PRO A 215 -30.36 8.72 13.52
N ARG A 216 -29.26 8.08 13.96
CA ARG A 216 -28.24 7.50 13.05
C ARG A 216 -28.83 6.48 12.07
N GLU A 217 -29.78 5.67 12.51
CA GLU A 217 -30.43 4.65 11.66
C GLU A 217 -31.25 5.30 10.53
N VAL A 218 -31.99 6.36 10.85
CA VAL A 218 -32.79 7.12 9.88
C VAL A 218 -31.88 7.83 8.87
N PHE A 219 -30.76 8.38 9.34
CA PHE A 219 -29.75 8.98 8.46
C PHE A 219 -29.14 7.94 7.50
N LEU A 220 -28.71 6.79 8.03
CA LEU A 220 -28.10 5.73 7.22
C LEU A 220 -29.04 5.21 6.14
N LYS A 221 -30.31 4.96 6.47
CA LYS A 221 -31.31 4.47 5.51
C LYS A 221 -31.56 5.44 4.36
N LYS A 222 -31.55 6.75 4.64
CA LYS A 222 -31.79 7.79 3.62
C LYS A 222 -30.54 8.14 2.79
N ILE A 223 -29.34 8.03 3.35
CA ILE A 223 -28.08 8.35 2.65
C ILE A 223 -27.49 7.15 1.89
N GLU A 224 -27.97 5.94 2.13
CA GLU A 224 -27.48 4.69 1.55
C GLU A 224 -27.26 4.72 0.02
N PRO A 225 -28.17 5.29 -0.81
CA PRO A 225 -27.97 5.35 -2.26
C PRO A 225 -26.73 6.15 -2.68
N ARG A 226 -26.24 7.04 -1.81
CA ARG A 226 -25.08 7.91 -2.06
C ARG A 226 -23.79 7.41 -1.44
N LEU A 227 -23.82 6.31 -0.67
CA LEU A 227 -22.62 5.72 -0.10
C LEU A 227 -21.73 5.15 -1.20
N THR A 228 -20.46 5.53 -1.19
CA THR A 228 -19.46 4.83 -2.00
C THR A 228 -19.24 3.42 -1.46
N GLN A 229 -18.78 2.50 -2.31
CA GLN A 229 -18.49 1.13 -1.89
C GLN A 229 -17.47 1.04 -0.75
N ALA A 230 -16.45 1.91 -0.75
CA ALA A 230 -15.47 1.98 0.33
C ALA A 230 -16.09 2.45 1.65
N GLU A 231 -17.12 3.31 1.60
CA GLU A 231 -17.91 3.72 2.76
C GLU A 231 -18.84 2.59 3.21
N ARG A 232 -19.49 1.87 2.29
CA ARG A 232 -20.30 0.67 2.61
C ARG A 232 -19.50 -0.39 3.36
N LEU A 233 -18.33 -0.75 2.84
CA LEU A 233 -17.44 -1.74 3.47
C LEU A 233 -16.97 -1.30 4.88
N ARG A 234 -16.70 -0.01 5.06
CA ARG A 234 -16.31 0.55 6.38
C ARG A 234 -17.46 0.53 7.38
N LEU A 235 -18.67 0.91 6.94
CA LEU A 235 -19.85 0.88 7.78
C LEU A 235 -20.18 -0.54 8.23
N GLN A 236 -20.01 -1.53 7.36
CA GLN A 236 -20.22 -2.92 7.70
C GLN A 236 -19.18 -3.44 8.72
N GLN A 237 -17.90 -3.10 8.57
CA GLN A 237 -16.88 -3.42 9.58
C GLN A 237 -17.15 -2.75 10.94
N ALA A 238 -17.74 -1.55 10.95
CA ALA A 238 -18.13 -0.85 12.16
C ALA A 238 -19.40 -1.46 12.79
N ALA A 239 -20.38 -1.86 11.96
CA ALA A 239 -21.62 -2.51 12.37
C ALA A 239 -21.36 -3.84 13.10
N GLN A 240 -20.38 -4.63 12.64
CA GLN A 240 -19.94 -5.85 13.33
C GLN A 240 -19.43 -5.61 14.75
N ARG A 241 -18.82 -4.45 15.02
CA ARG A 241 -18.30 -4.10 16.36
C ARG A 241 -19.39 -3.52 17.27
N SER A 242 -20.50 -3.06 16.70
CA SER A 242 -21.49 -2.23 17.42
C SER A 242 -22.95 -2.66 17.24
N LYS A 243 -23.21 -3.90 16.77
CA LYS A 243 -24.57 -4.41 16.44
C LYS A 243 -25.37 -3.42 15.56
N GLY A 244 -24.70 -2.82 14.58
CA GLY A 244 -25.29 -1.83 13.68
C GLY A 244 -25.94 -2.43 12.41
N VAL A 245 -26.56 -1.56 11.61
CA VAL A 245 -27.22 -1.90 10.33
C VAL A 245 -26.23 -2.55 9.34
N ASN A 246 -26.60 -3.70 8.78
CA ASN A 246 -25.87 -4.37 7.71
C ASN A 246 -26.14 -3.67 6.37
N VAL A 247 -25.09 -3.12 5.77
CA VAL A 247 -25.14 -2.59 4.40
C VAL A 247 -24.64 -3.68 3.45
N GLU A 248 -25.35 -3.87 2.32
CA GLU A 248 -24.96 -4.84 1.30
C GLU A 248 -23.65 -4.41 0.60
N VAL A 249 -22.68 -5.32 0.56
CA VAL A 249 -21.37 -5.07 -0.04
C VAL A 249 -21.24 -5.86 -1.34
N ASP A 250 -21.08 -5.12 -2.43
CA ASP A 250 -20.68 -5.68 -3.71
C ASP A 250 -19.23 -6.21 -3.61
N LEU A 251 -19.06 -7.54 -3.62
CA LEU A 251 -17.75 -8.19 -3.55
C LEU A 251 -16.97 -8.06 -4.87
N THR A 252 -17.66 -7.80 -5.98
CA THR A 252 -17.08 -7.86 -7.33
C THR A 252 -16.08 -6.76 -7.62
N ARG A 253 -16.05 -5.66 -6.84
CA ARG A 253 -15.11 -4.53 -7.08
C ARG A 253 -14.08 -4.34 -5.96
N ALA A 254 -14.11 -5.16 -4.92
CA ALA A 254 -13.13 -5.08 -3.84
C ALA A 254 -11.71 -5.45 -4.34
N PRO A 255 -10.64 -4.79 -3.83
CA PRO A 255 -9.27 -5.27 -3.99
C PRO A 255 -9.08 -6.64 -3.32
N LEU A 256 -8.20 -7.46 -3.88
CA LEU A 256 -7.98 -8.86 -3.49
C LEU A 256 -7.58 -8.98 -2.01
N THR A 257 -6.57 -8.23 -1.57
CA THR A 257 -6.12 -8.30 -0.15
C THR A 257 -7.21 -7.85 0.81
N LYS A 258 -8.00 -6.83 0.43
CA LYS A 258 -9.11 -6.36 1.27
C LYS A 258 -10.26 -7.36 1.33
N LEU A 259 -10.52 -8.06 0.22
CA LEU A 259 -11.52 -9.11 0.15
C LEU A 259 -11.10 -10.32 1.01
N ALA A 260 -9.83 -10.73 0.96
CA ALA A 260 -9.30 -11.76 1.84
C ALA A 260 -9.44 -11.37 3.33
N LEU A 261 -9.08 -10.14 3.70
CA LEU A 261 -9.27 -9.66 5.08
C LEU A 261 -10.74 -9.59 5.50
N TYR A 262 -11.62 -9.20 4.58
CA TYR A 262 -13.06 -9.19 4.80
C TYR A 262 -13.58 -10.61 5.08
N LEU A 263 -13.21 -11.59 4.25
CA LEU A 263 -13.58 -12.99 4.41
C LEU A 263 -13.07 -13.53 5.74
N LEU A 264 -11.79 -13.31 6.05
CA LEU A 264 -11.19 -13.68 7.32
C LEU A 264 -11.81 -12.96 8.51
N SER A 265 -12.58 -11.88 8.30
CA SER A 265 -13.35 -11.19 9.33
C SER A 265 -14.62 -11.95 9.73
N ARG A 266 -15.15 -12.81 8.85
CA ARG A 266 -16.42 -13.53 9.01
C ARG A 266 -16.30 -14.79 9.90
N PRO A 267 -17.37 -15.21 10.58
CA PRO A 267 -17.44 -16.51 11.26
C PRO A 267 -17.21 -17.67 10.29
N LEU A 268 -16.66 -18.79 10.77
CA LEU A 268 -16.38 -19.95 9.92
C LEU A 268 -17.63 -20.49 9.22
N ALA A 269 -18.74 -20.61 9.94
CA ALA A 269 -20.01 -21.09 9.38
C ALA A 269 -20.51 -20.20 8.21
N GLU A 270 -20.29 -18.88 8.26
CA GLU A 270 -20.66 -18.00 7.16
C GLU A 270 -19.75 -18.19 5.95
N ARG A 271 -18.45 -18.42 6.17
CA ARG A 271 -17.49 -18.70 5.08
C ARG A 271 -17.81 -19.99 4.36
N GLU A 272 -18.19 -21.01 5.13
CA GLU A 272 -18.59 -22.31 4.60
C GLU A 272 -19.89 -22.20 3.80
N ALA A 273 -20.92 -21.54 4.35
CA ALA A 273 -22.20 -21.35 3.67
C ALA A 273 -22.10 -20.52 2.38
N ARG A 274 -21.15 -19.57 2.30
CA ARG A 274 -20.94 -18.69 1.14
C ARG A 274 -19.65 -19.02 0.37
N ARG A 275 -19.20 -20.26 0.44
CA ARG A 275 -17.93 -20.73 -0.15
C ARG A 275 -17.78 -20.36 -1.62
N GLU A 276 -18.78 -20.68 -2.43
CA GLU A 276 -18.73 -20.49 -3.88
C GLU A 276 -18.62 -18.99 -4.22
N GLU A 277 -19.51 -18.19 -3.64
CA GLU A 277 -19.52 -16.73 -3.81
C GLU A 277 -18.17 -16.09 -3.43
N TYR A 278 -17.61 -16.47 -2.28
CA TYR A 278 -16.33 -15.96 -1.83
C TYR A 278 -15.16 -16.42 -2.71
N GLY A 279 -15.16 -17.68 -3.14
CA GLY A 279 -14.17 -18.22 -4.06
C GLY A 279 -14.17 -17.47 -5.40
N GLU A 280 -15.34 -17.30 -6.01
CA GLU A 280 -15.50 -16.57 -7.27
C GLU A 280 -15.06 -15.11 -7.15
N ALA A 281 -15.43 -14.45 -6.05
CA ALA A 281 -15.03 -13.06 -5.81
C ALA A 281 -13.51 -12.90 -5.71
N LEU A 282 -12.82 -13.84 -5.03
CA LEU A 282 -11.36 -13.84 -4.93
C LEU A 282 -10.70 -14.08 -6.29
N VAL A 283 -11.18 -15.05 -7.07
CA VAL A 283 -10.67 -15.34 -8.42
C VAL A 283 -10.86 -14.14 -9.35
N ALA A 284 -12.04 -13.50 -9.31
CA ALA A 284 -12.32 -12.31 -10.10
C ALA A 284 -11.40 -11.13 -9.70
N ALA A 285 -11.14 -10.97 -8.40
CA ALA A 285 -10.23 -9.95 -7.88
C ALA A 285 -8.78 -10.20 -8.30
N ALA A 286 -8.30 -11.44 -8.24
CA ALA A 286 -6.98 -11.83 -8.75
C ALA A 286 -6.85 -11.56 -10.26
N GLY A 287 -7.88 -11.91 -11.04
CA GLY A 287 -7.91 -11.60 -12.48
C GLY A 287 -7.83 -10.09 -12.78
N ARG A 288 -8.48 -9.24 -11.99
CA ARG A 288 -8.35 -7.77 -12.10
C ARG A 288 -6.93 -7.30 -11.78
N ALA A 289 -6.32 -7.86 -10.74
CA ALA A 289 -4.95 -7.50 -10.36
C ALA A 289 -3.95 -7.88 -11.46
N LEU A 290 -4.05 -9.10 -12.01
CA LEU A 290 -3.17 -9.57 -13.10
C LEU A 290 -3.39 -8.82 -14.42
N ARG A 291 -4.58 -8.26 -14.68
CA ARG A 291 -4.76 -7.37 -15.85
C ARG A 291 -3.97 -6.07 -15.73
N ARG A 292 -3.76 -5.56 -14.51
CA ARG A 292 -2.99 -4.34 -14.25
C ARG A 292 -1.49 -4.60 -14.22
N ALA A 293 -1.07 -5.74 -13.68
CA ALA A 293 0.31 -6.19 -13.64
C ALA A 293 0.38 -7.64 -14.12
N PRO A 294 0.47 -7.86 -15.44
CA PRO A 294 0.55 -9.21 -16.00
C PRO A 294 1.77 -9.97 -15.47
N ALA A 295 1.53 -11.17 -14.97
CA ALA A 295 2.56 -12.15 -14.64
C ALA A 295 2.15 -13.50 -15.22
N ARG A 296 3.09 -14.15 -15.91
CA ARG A 296 2.97 -15.53 -16.36
C ARG A 296 4.08 -16.30 -15.66
N LEU A 297 3.68 -17.22 -14.79
CA LEU A 297 4.60 -18.04 -14.01
C LEU A 297 4.50 -19.47 -14.52
N GLY A 298 5.60 -20.22 -14.45
CA GLY A 298 5.63 -21.63 -14.81
C GLY A 298 5.04 -22.50 -13.72
N LYS A 299 5.83 -23.44 -13.20
CA LYS A 299 5.43 -24.33 -12.11
C LYS A 299 5.76 -23.72 -10.74
N VAL A 300 4.73 -23.33 -10.00
CA VAL A 300 4.85 -22.54 -8.75
C VAL A 300 4.38 -23.31 -7.54
N ALA A 301 5.23 -23.41 -6.52
CA ALA A 301 4.84 -23.83 -5.18
C ALA A 301 4.77 -22.59 -4.25
N ALA A 302 3.66 -22.42 -3.54
CA ALA A 302 3.52 -21.36 -2.54
C ALA A 302 3.50 -21.98 -1.15
N ILE A 303 4.47 -21.61 -0.32
CA ILE A 303 4.55 -21.98 1.09
C ILE A 303 3.90 -20.84 1.89
N LEU A 304 2.80 -21.12 2.58
CA LEU A 304 1.91 -20.10 3.13
C LEU A 304 1.81 -20.25 4.64
N ASP A 305 2.31 -19.26 5.36
CA ASP A 305 2.31 -19.28 6.82
C ASP A 305 0.95 -18.87 7.40
N ARG A 306 0.42 -19.73 8.28
CA ARG A 306 -0.77 -19.51 9.10
C ARG A 306 -0.49 -19.76 10.58
N SER A 307 0.75 -19.65 11.02
CA SER A 307 1.16 -19.71 12.42
C SER A 307 0.44 -18.65 13.29
N TYR A 308 0.66 -18.71 14.60
CA TYR A 308 0.03 -17.76 15.53
C TYR A 308 0.36 -16.29 15.22
N SER A 309 1.58 -15.98 14.76
CA SER A 309 1.99 -14.60 14.41
C SER A 309 1.22 -14.06 13.20
N ALA A 310 0.67 -14.93 12.35
CA ALA A 310 -0.20 -14.54 11.24
C ALA A 310 -1.53 -13.90 11.69
N SER A 311 -1.86 -13.97 12.99
CA SER A 311 -2.95 -13.22 13.62
C SER A 311 -2.73 -11.69 13.57
N GLY A 312 -1.49 -11.22 13.40
CA GLY A 312 -1.13 -9.81 13.29
C GLY A 312 -1.34 -9.00 14.58
N SER A 313 -1.06 -7.69 14.51
CA SER A 313 -1.24 -6.78 15.65
C SER A 313 -2.70 -6.37 15.85
N SER A 314 -2.99 -5.69 16.97
CA SER A 314 -4.31 -5.08 17.22
C SER A 314 -4.70 -4.05 16.14
N GLU A 315 -3.73 -3.35 15.56
CA GLU A 315 -3.94 -2.39 14.46
C GLU A 315 -4.08 -3.08 13.09
N LYS A 316 -3.46 -4.26 12.91
CA LYS A 316 -3.40 -5.03 11.66
C LYS A 316 -3.89 -6.46 11.82
N ARG A 317 -5.05 -6.60 12.45
CA ARG A 317 -5.62 -7.91 12.74
C ARG A 317 -5.78 -8.75 11.47
N ARG A 318 -5.25 -9.98 11.50
CA ARG A 318 -5.25 -11.00 10.43
C ARG A 318 -4.53 -10.58 9.15
N ARG A 319 -3.69 -9.54 9.20
CA ARG A 319 -3.06 -9.00 7.99
C ARG A 319 -2.12 -9.99 7.30
N PRO A 320 -1.14 -10.61 7.99
CA PRO A 320 -0.25 -11.57 7.33
C PRO A 320 -1.03 -12.73 6.71
N LEU A 321 -2.00 -13.29 7.45
CA LEU A 321 -2.87 -14.36 6.94
C LEU A 321 -3.70 -13.93 5.73
N GLY A 322 -4.23 -12.70 5.73
CA GLY A 322 -4.98 -12.15 4.60
C GLY A 322 -4.11 -11.94 3.36
N VAL A 323 -2.84 -11.56 3.54
CA VAL A 323 -1.88 -11.48 2.43
C VAL A 323 -1.54 -12.88 1.92
N ALA A 324 -1.32 -13.87 2.79
CA ALA A 324 -1.06 -15.25 2.39
C ALA A 324 -2.23 -15.83 1.56
N LEU A 325 -3.47 -15.68 2.01
CA LEU A 325 -4.66 -16.14 1.27
C LEU A 325 -4.80 -15.43 -0.08
N ALA A 326 -4.59 -14.11 -0.11
CA ALA A 326 -4.63 -13.32 -1.34
C ALA A 326 -3.49 -13.71 -2.30
N ALA A 327 -2.28 -13.94 -1.80
CA ALA A 327 -1.14 -14.38 -2.57
C ALA A 327 -1.37 -15.77 -3.18
N SER A 328 -1.92 -16.73 -2.41
CA SER A 328 -2.29 -18.05 -2.92
C SER A 328 -3.23 -17.94 -4.12
N THR A 329 -4.28 -17.12 -3.99
CA THR A 329 -5.26 -16.93 -5.06
C THR A 329 -4.66 -16.26 -6.29
N LEU A 330 -3.77 -15.28 -6.10
CA LEU A 330 -3.10 -14.58 -7.18
C LEU A 330 -2.11 -15.48 -7.94
N LEU A 331 -1.27 -16.22 -7.20
CA LEU A 331 -0.28 -17.14 -7.76
C LEU A 331 -0.95 -18.29 -8.50
N ARG A 332 -2.03 -18.86 -7.93
CA ARG A 332 -2.84 -19.90 -8.59
C ARG A 332 -3.35 -19.47 -9.96
N ARG A 333 -3.70 -18.18 -10.11
CA ARG A 333 -4.20 -17.65 -11.37
C ARG A 333 -3.09 -17.30 -12.37
N ALA A 334 -1.89 -16.98 -11.89
CA ALA A 334 -0.73 -16.58 -12.69
C ALA A 334 0.14 -17.75 -13.15
N ALA A 335 0.14 -18.87 -12.43
CA ALA A 335 0.96 -20.05 -12.68
C ALA A 335 0.33 -20.99 -13.70
N ARG A 336 1.18 -21.72 -14.44
CA ARG A 336 0.78 -22.86 -15.27
C ARG A 336 0.35 -24.04 -14.40
N ASP A 337 1.19 -24.37 -13.41
CA ASP A 337 0.98 -25.43 -12.44
C ASP A 337 1.17 -24.85 -11.05
N TYR A 338 0.22 -25.06 -10.14
CA TYR A 338 0.22 -24.43 -8.83
C TYR A 338 0.01 -25.43 -7.70
N ARG A 339 0.85 -25.36 -6.66
CA ARG A 339 0.67 -26.12 -5.41
C ARG A 339 0.75 -25.17 -4.20
N ALA A 340 -0.28 -25.19 -3.36
CA ALA A 340 -0.28 -24.49 -2.08
C ALA A 340 0.15 -25.44 -0.97
N LEU A 341 1.10 -25.02 -0.15
CA LEU A 341 1.63 -25.75 1.00
C LEU A 341 1.50 -24.86 2.23
N TRP A 342 0.46 -25.07 3.03
CA TRP A 342 0.21 -24.27 4.22
C TRP A 342 0.99 -24.80 5.41
N THR A 343 1.52 -23.89 6.22
CA THR A 343 2.16 -24.25 7.49
C THR A 343 1.57 -23.44 8.66
N PRO A 344 1.01 -24.10 9.68
CA PRO A 344 0.71 -25.53 9.74
C PRO A 344 -0.24 -26.00 8.62
N ALA A 345 -0.31 -27.31 8.36
CA ALA A 345 -1.12 -27.86 7.27
C ALA A 345 -2.60 -27.44 7.35
N CYS A 346 -3.22 -27.18 6.21
CA CYS A 346 -4.62 -26.79 6.11
C CYS A 346 -5.28 -27.53 4.95
N SER A 347 -6.47 -28.08 5.18
CA SER A 347 -7.27 -28.74 4.15
C SER A 347 -8.07 -27.76 3.29
N ASP A 348 -8.39 -26.58 3.82
CA ASP A 348 -9.25 -25.61 3.16
C ASP A 348 -8.84 -24.16 3.44
N GLU A 349 -8.35 -23.49 2.39
CA GLU A 349 -7.87 -22.12 2.47
C GLU A 349 -8.95 -21.11 2.86
N LEU A 350 -10.23 -21.37 2.55
CA LEU A 350 -11.32 -20.45 2.89
C LEU A 350 -11.64 -20.48 4.39
N LEU A 351 -11.34 -21.59 5.06
CA LEU A 351 -11.56 -21.80 6.48
C LEU A 351 -10.32 -21.56 7.32
N VAL A 352 -9.24 -21.04 6.71
CA VAL A 352 -7.96 -20.84 7.39
C VAL A 352 -8.07 -19.93 8.61
N GLN A 353 -7.36 -20.33 9.67
CA GLN A 353 -7.21 -19.60 10.92
C GLN A 353 -5.74 -19.58 11.36
N PRO A 354 -5.31 -18.48 12.01
CA PRO A 354 -3.96 -18.41 12.54
C PRO A 354 -3.82 -19.31 13.76
N GLY A 355 -2.76 -20.12 13.82
CA GLY A 355 -2.46 -20.98 14.96
C GLY A 355 -1.32 -21.95 14.69
N GLY A 356 -0.66 -22.39 15.77
CA GLY A 356 0.48 -23.30 15.72
C GLY A 356 1.83 -22.61 15.53
N GLN A 357 2.87 -23.43 15.40
CA GLN A 357 4.26 -23.03 15.19
C GLN A 357 4.57 -22.85 13.70
N THR A 358 5.71 -22.24 13.41
CA THR A 358 6.16 -21.90 12.04
C THR A 358 7.26 -22.87 11.61
N ASN A 359 6.85 -23.97 10.97
CA ASN A 359 7.75 -24.90 10.29
C ASN A 359 7.69 -24.64 8.77
N LEU A 360 8.75 -24.03 8.23
CA LEU A 360 8.84 -23.70 6.81
C LEU A 360 9.69 -24.72 6.03
N ALA A 361 10.44 -25.57 6.72
CA ALA A 361 11.38 -26.51 6.11
C ALA A 361 10.68 -27.72 5.47
N ASP A 362 9.69 -28.31 6.14
CA ASP A 362 8.98 -29.47 5.57
C ASP A 362 8.20 -29.11 4.30
N PRO A 363 7.41 -28.01 4.26
CA PRO A 363 6.81 -27.54 3.02
C PRO A 363 7.84 -27.21 1.92
N LEU A 364 9.05 -26.81 2.30
CA LEU A 364 10.11 -26.55 1.32
C LEU A 364 10.63 -27.84 0.70
N LEU A 365 10.78 -28.93 1.47
CA LEU A 365 11.10 -30.24 0.92
C LEU A 365 10.00 -30.71 -0.05
N ASP A 366 8.74 -30.63 0.34
CA ASP A 366 7.60 -31.01 -0.49
C ASP A 366 7.56 -30.23 -1.82
N ALA A 367 7.89 -28.94 -1.77
CA ALA A 367 7.95 -28.08 -2.97
C ALA A 367 9.09 -28.46 -3.91
N LEU A 368 10.26 -28.80 -3.35
CA LEU A 368 11.44 -29.21 -4.10
C LEU A 368 11.24 -30.61 -4.71
N GLU A 369 10.70 -31.56 -3.95
CA GLU A 369 10.37 -32.91 -4.43
C GLU A 369 9.33 -32.87 -5.54
N TRP A 370 8.33 -31.98 -5.43
CA TRP A 370 7.35 -31.77 -6.48
C TRP A 370 7.98 -31.21 -7.77
N GLY A 371 9.21 -30.66 -7.72
CA GLY A 371 9.90 -30.09 -8.87
C GLY A 371 9.33 -28.73 -9.26
N ALA A 372 9.15 -27.84 -8.30
CA ALA A 372 8.78 -26.45 -8.55
C ALA A 372 9.90 -25.70 -9.29
N GLU A 373 9.53 -24.86 -10.25
CA GLU A 373 10.45 -23.93 -10.92
C GLU A 373 10.61 -22.64 -10.08
N LEU A 374 9.52 -22.24 -9.40
CA LEU A 374 9.46 -21.08 -8.51
C LEU A 374 8.79 -21.46 -7.19
N ILE A 375 9.49 -21.21 -6.08
CA ILE A 375 8.97 -21.38 -4.72
C ILE A 375 8.78 -19.99 -4.10
N VAL A 376 7.55 -19.68 -3.68
CA VAL A 376 7.21 -18.42 -3.01
C VAL A 376 6.84 -18.71 -1.57
N ILE A 377 7.68 -18.29 -0.63
CA ILE A 377 7.44 -18.43 0.82
C ILE A 377 6.77 -17.15 1.32
N VAL A 378 5.56 -17.21 1.84
CA VAL A 378 4.86 -16.07 2.44
C VAL A 378 4.81 -16.27 3.95
N SER A 379 5.71 -15.62 4.69
CA SER A 379 5.75 -15.64 6.15
C SER A 379 6.28 -14.32 6.72
N ASP A 380 6.21 -14.14 8.03
CA ASP A 380 6.82 -12.99 8.71
C ASP A 380 8.34 -13.14 8.93
N GLY A 381 8.93 -14.26 8.48
CA GLY A 381 10.33 -14.61 8.65
C GLY A 381 10.69 -15.16 10.04
N PHE A 382 9.72 -15.40 10.93
CA PHE A 382 9.96 -16.00 12.24
C PHE A 382 9.81 -17.53 12.18
N GLU A 383 10.86 -18.22 11.72
CA GLU A 383 10.94 -19.68 11.77
C GLU A 383 11.33 -20.15 13.18
N ASN A 384 10.50 -21.01 13.78
CA ASN A 384 10.72 -21.48 15.16
C ASN A 384 10.61 -23.00 15.35
N ASP A 385 10.42 -23.77 14.27
CA ASP A 385 10.27 -25.23 14.35
C ASP A 385 10.92 -25.94 13.14
N PRO A 386 12.24 -26.20 13.15
CA PRO A 386 13.25 -25.59 14.01
C PRO A 386 13.82 -24.28 13.39
N PRO A 387 14.40 -23.37 14.20
CA PRO A 387 14.96 -22.11 13.71
C PRO A 387 16.12 -22.30 12.72
N GLY A 388 16.07 -21.60 11.59
CA GLY A 388 17.15 -21.57 10.59
C GLY A 388 17.20 -22.79 9.66
N ALA A 389 16.21 -23.67 9.73
CA ALA A 389 16.14 -24.90 8.95
C ALA A 389 16.03 -24.62 7.45
N VAL A 390 15.18 -23.68 7.03
CA VAL A 390 15.05 -23.27 5.63
C VAL A 390 16.39 -22.83 5.02
N ALA A 391 17.17 -22.03 5.74
CA ALA A 391 18.45 -21.54 5.24
C ALA A 391 19.46 -22.67 5.04
N GLN A 392 19.55 -23.59 6.00
CA GLN A 392 20.46 -24.74 5.93
C GLN A 392 20.05 -25.71 4.82
N LEU A 393 18.76 -26.01 4.72
CA LEU A 393 18.19 -26.87 3.70
C LEU A 393 18.46 -26.32 2.31
N LEU A 394 18.18 -25.04 2.07
CA LEU A 394 18.41 -24.45 0.75
C LEU A 394 19.90 -24.37 0.41
N ALA A 395 20.76 -24.10 1.39
CA ALA A 395 22.21 -24.13 1.18
C ALA A 395 22.70 -25.52 0.78
N ALA A 396 22.20 -26.58 1.43
CA ALA A 396 22.51 -27.96 1.07
C ALA A 396 21.96 -28.32 -0.32
N TYR A 397 20.71 -27.99 -0.60
CA TYR A 397 20.07 -28.23 -1.89
C TYR A 397 20.85 -27.59 -3.05
N ARG A 398 21.20 -26.30 -2.92
CA ARG A 398 22.00 -25.58 -3.94
C ARG A 398 23.41 -26.14 -4.09
N ARG A 399 24.00 -26.68 -3.03
CA ARG A 399 25.35 -27.27 -3.10
C ARG A 399 25.37 -28.62 -3.79
N PHE A 400 24.37 -29.47 -3.53
CA PHE A 400 24.41 -30.88 -3.90
C PHE A 400 23.47 -31.27 -5.05
N LEU A 401 22.35 -30.55 -5.22
CA LEU A 401 21.27 -30.94 -6.15
C LEU A 401 20.97 -29.86 -7.21
N ASP A 402 21.15 -28.58 -6.88
CA ASP A 402 20.88 -27.46 -7.79
C ASP A 402 22.01 -26.40 -7.82
N PRO A 403 23.22 -26.77 -8.27
CA PRO A 403 24.36 -25.85 -8.34
C PRO A 403 24.14 -24.70 -9.34
N GLU A 404 23.33 -24.93 -10.38
CA GLU A 404 23.01 -23.94 -11.41
C GLU A 404 21.88 -22.98 -10.98
N ARG A 405 21.25 -23.21 -9.81
CA ARG A 405 20.13 -22.43 -9.28
C ARG A 405 18.94 -22.36 -10.25
N ALA A 406 18.59 -23.50 -10.84
CA ALA A 406 17.42 -23.62 -11.70
C ALA A 406 16.12 -23.35 -10.92
N VAL A 407 16.07 -23.67 -9.62
CA VAL A 407 14.90 -23.40 -8.77
C VAL A 407 15.02 -22.03 -8.12
N SER A 408 14.09 -21.13 -8.44
CA SER A 408 14.00 -19.81 -7.82
C SER A 408 13.23 -19.89 -6.51
N VAL A 409 13.85 -19.52 -5.38
CA VAL A 409 13.20 -19.45 -4.06
C VAL A 409 13.14 -18.00 -3.60
N ILE A 410 11.93 -17.48 -3.37
CA ILE A 410 11.72 -16.09 -2.97
C ILE A 410 10.90 -16.06 -1.68
N HIS A 411 11.37 -15.29 -0.70
CA HIS A 411 10.63 -15.01 0.52
C HIS A 411 9.87 -13.70 0.38
N VAL A 412 8.58 -13.73 0.67
CA VAL A 412 7.64 -12.62 0.58
C VAL A 412 7.14 -12.31 1.98
N ASN A 413 7.63 -11.21 2.54
CA ASN A 413 7.37 -10.86 3.93
C ASN A 413 6.35 -9.70 4.03
N PRO A 414 5.15 -9.91 4.59
CA PRO A 414 4.15 -8.87 4.77
C PRO A 414 4.42 -7.95 5.97
N VAL A 415 5.46 -8.23 6.76
CA VAL A 415 5.78 -7.58 8.03
C VAL A 415 7.12 -6.87 7.95
N PHE A 416 7.16 -5.61 8.42
CA PHE A 416 8.41 -4.85 8.48
C PHE A 416 9.10 -5.02 9.84
N ASP A 417 10.39 -5.39 9.82
CA ASP A 417 11.23 -5.44 11.02
C ASP A 417 12.01 -4.13 11.18
N ALA A 418 11.59 -3.33 12.15
CA ALA A 418 12.20 -2.04 12.43
C ALA A 418 13.67 -2.14 12.88
N ARG A 419 14.09 -3.24 13.51
CA ARG A 419 15.45 -3.40 14.04
C ARG A 419 16.48 -3.55 12.93
N ASN A 420 16.10 -4.28 11.89
CA ASN A 420 16.97 -4.59 10.75
C ASN A 420 16.77 -3.64 9.57
N TYR A 421 15.86 -2.65 9.68
CA TYR A 421 15.52 -1.69 8.62
C TYR A 421 14.91 -2.34 7.37
N GLU A 422 14.59 -3.63 7.41
CA GLU A 422 14.08 -4.43 6.30
C GLU A 422 13.10 -5.50 6.80
N PRO A 423 12.32 -6.15 5.93
CA PRO A 423 11.59 -7.34 6.32
C PRO A 423 12.56 -8.44 6.78
N ARG A 424 12.18 -9.20 7.80
CA ARG A 424 13.04 -10.25 8.36
C ARG A 424 13.38 -11.29 7.29
N VAL A 425 14.67 -11.58 7.13
CA VAL A 425 15.18 -12.56 6.16
C VAL A 425 15.17 -13.97 6.75
N LEU A 426 14.93 -14.97 5.90
CA LEU A 426 15.04 -16.40 6.28
C LEU A 426 16.49 -16.91 6.21
N GLY A 427 17.34 -16.27 5.42
CA GLY A 427 18.76 -16.60 5.28
C GLY A 427 19.41 -15.84 4.14
N ALA A 428 20.74 -15.74 4.15
CA ALA A 428 21.51 -14.93 3.17
C ALA A 428 21.34 -15.39 1.71
N GLY A 429 20.91 -16.63 1.47
CA GLY A 429 20.67 -17.16 0.14
C GLY A 429 19.25 -16.94 -0.40
N ILE A 430 18.34 -16.36 0.38
CA ILE A 430 16.91 -16.27 0.03
C ILE A 430 16.53 -14.82 -0.19
N PRO A 431 16.33 -14.38 -1.45
CA PRO A 431 15.87 -13.03 -1.73
C PRO A 431 14.55 -12.78 -1.01
N THR A 432 14.56 -11.81 -0.08
CA THR A 432 13.39 -11.42 0.72
C THR A 432 12.81 -10.12 0.19
N VAL A 433 11.54 -10.13 -0.20
CA VAL A 433 10.79 -8.99 -0.68
C VAL A 433 9.62 -8.67 0.23
N GLY A 434 9.48 -7.40 0.58
CA GLY A 434 8.43 -6.86 1.41
C GLY A 434 7.19 -6.62 0.58
N VAL A 435 6.04 -7.05 1.07
CA VAL A 435 4.75 -6.79 0.41
C VAL A 435 3.79 -6.14 1.38
N ARG A 436 2.99 -5.19 0.89
CA ARG A 436 1.94 -4.60 1.71
C ARG A 436 0.60 -5.27 1.43
N ASP A 437 0.29 -5.41 0.15
CA ASP A 437 -0.92 -6.01 -0.38
C ASP A 437 -0.46 -7.06 -1.43
N ALA A 438 -1.13 -8.21 -1.52
CA ALA A 438 -0.73 -9.30 -2.41
C ALA A 438 -0.75 -8.89 -3.90
N GLU A 439 -1.54 -7.88 -4.26
CA GLU A 439 -1.57 -7.29 -5.60
C GLU A 439 -0.22 -6.71 -6.05
N ASP A 440 0.68 -6.41 -5.12
CA ASP A 440 2.03 -5.91 -5.41
C ASP A 440 3.01 -7.05 -5.79
N LEU A 441 2.63 -8.31 -5.52
CA LEU A 441 3.49 -9.48 -5.69
C LEU A 441 4.08 -9.62 -7.11
N PRO A 442 3.33 -9.44 -8.22
CA PRO A 442 3.91 -9.48 -9.57
C PRO A 442 5.06 -8.49 -9.76
N THR A 443 4.93 -7.29 -9.19
CA THR A 443 5.98 -6.27 -9.24
C THR A 443 7.17 -6.68 -8.37
N MET A 444 6.92 -7.22 -7.17
CA MET A 444 7.97 -7.64 -6.25
C MET A 444 8.75 -8.87 -6.74
N LEU A 445 8.10 -9.82 -7.41
CA LEU A 445 8.79 -10.95 -8.05
C LEU A 445 9.77 -10.46 -9.13
N GLY A 446 9.37 -9.46 -9.93
CA GLY A 446 10.27 -8.81 -10.88
C GLY A 446 11.43 -8.05 -10.24
N PHE A 447 11.28 -7.63 -8.98
CA PHE A 447 12.34 -7.01 -8.17
C PHE A 447 13.26 -8.02 -7.47
N ALA A 448 12.80 -9.24 -7.21
CA ALA A 448 13.54 -10.24 -6.43
C ALA A 448 14.92 -10.58 -7.03
N ARG A 449 15.07 -10.52 -8.36
CA ARG A 449 16.38 -10.69 -9.04
C ARG A 449 17.43 -9.67 -8.60
N PHE A 450 17.03 -8.45 -8.26
CA PHE A 450 17.96 -7.43 -7.77
C PHE A 450 18.34 -7.69 -6.31
N VAL A 451 17.50 -8.40 -5.54
CA VAL A 451 17.78 -8.80 -4.15
C VAL A 451 18.76 -9.98 -4.10
N ASP A 452 18.64 -10.95 -5.01
CA ASP A 452 19.59 -12.08 -5.11
C ASP A 452 20.98 -11.65 -5.66
N GLY A 453 21.13 -10.37 -6.01
CA GLY A 453 22.40 -9.82 -6.49
C GLY A 453 22.83 -10.29 -7.89
N SER A 454 21.95 -11.00 -8.60
CA SER A 454 22.20 -11.49 -9.97
C SER A 454 22.13 -10.39 -11.04
N ALA A 455 21.54 -9.25 -10.69
CA ALA A 455 21.41 -8.09 -11.58
C ALA A 455 22.30 -6.92 -11.15
N GLU A 456 22.82 -6.18 -12.12
CA GLU A 456 23.76 -5.05 -11.92
C GLU A 456 23.04 -3.71 -11.74
N LEU A 457 23.74 -2.70 -11.22
CA LEU A 457 23.18 -1.36 -11.00
C LEU A 457 22.55 -0.73 -12.27
N PRO A 458 23.19 -0.77 -13.47
CA PRO A 458 22.59 -0.21 -14.69
C PRO A 458 21.27 -0.87 -15.07
N GLU A 459 21.10 -2.16 -14.76
CA GLU A 459 19.85 -2.89 -15.03
C GLU A 459 18.74 -2.42 -14.07
N LEU A 460 19.08 -2.17 -12.81
CA LEU A 460 18.15 -1.58 -11.84
C LEU A 460 17.73 -0.18 -12.28
N GLU A 461 18.67 0.66 -12.73
CA GLU A 461 18.36 2.00 -13.24
C GLU A 461 17.49 1.96 -14.49
N ALA A 462 17.78 1.08 -15.45
CA ALA A 462 16.97 0.89 -16.64
C ALA A 462 15.55 0.41 -16.29
N TYR A 463 15.44 -0.52 -15.34
CA TYR A 463 14.17 -1.00 -14.84
C TYR A 463 13.35 0.12 -14.16
N LEU A 464 13.98 0.93 -13.30
CA LEU A 464 13.35 2.11 -12.71
C LEU A 464 12.92 3.11 -13.79
N GLN A 465 13.76 3.37 -14.79
CA GLN A 465 13.45 4.31 -15.87
C GLN A 465 12.24 3.85 -16.71
N ALA A 466 12.10 2.55 -16.96
CA ALA A 466 10.93 2.00 -17.64
C ALA A 466 9.65 2.24 -16.81
N ARG A 467 9.72 2.04 -15.48
CA ARG A 467 8.62 2.35 -14.56
C ARG A 467 8.28 3.84 -14.54
N VAL A 468 9.28 4.72 -14.54
CA VAL A 468 9.09 6.18 -14.60
C VAL A 468 8.32 6.60 -15.84
N ARG A 469 8.66 6.06 -17.02
CA ARG A 469 7.95 6.37 -18.27
C ARG A 469 6.46 6.02 -18.19
N GLY A 470 6.14 4.82 -17.67
CA GLY A 470 4.74 4.43 -17.45
C GLY A 470 4.03 5.28 -16.40
N PHE A 471 4.73 5.65 -15.32
CA PHE A 471 4.17 6.41 -14.21
C PHE A 471 3.87 7.87 -14.56
N VAL A 472 4.76 8.52 -15.31
CA VAL A 472 4.58 9.91 -15.76
C VAL A 472 3.65 9.99 -16.98
N GLY A 473 3.74 9.02 -17.89
CA GLY A 473 2.93 8.96 -19.12
C GLY A 473 1.48 8.50 -18.90
N GLY A 474 1.21 7.68 -17.88
CA GLY A 474 -0.13 7.21 -17.53
C GLY A 474 -0.94 8.16 -16.64
N GLY A 475 -0.43 9.38 -16.39
CA GLY A 475 -1.07 10.42 -15.59
C GLY A 475 -1.92 11.42 -16.39
N ALA A 476 -2.23 11.12 -17.65
CA ALA A 476 -3.12 11.90 -18.52
C ALA A 476 -4.52 11.28 -18.56
#